data_AF-A0A7R9DP35-F1
#
_entry.id   AF-A0A7R9DP35-F1
#
_cell.length_a   1.000
_cell.length_b   1.000
_cell.length_c   1.000
_cell.angle_alpha   90.00
_cell.angle_beta   90.00
_cell.angle_gamma   90.00
#
_symmetry.space_group_name_H-M   'P 1'
#
loop_
_entity.id
_entity.type
_entity.pdbx_description
1 polymer ?
#
loop_
_entity_poly.entity_id
_entity_poly.type
_entity_poly.pdbx_seq_one_letter_code
_entity_poly.pdbx_strand_id
1 'polypeptide(L)'
;MALKNTSLHFIKFFSRFGQSLCAKHLSSTRASITLATDDKPMFPGFSAQWTDKLNFIDPILYGTIPVYRVLDYGGNIINSSEDPKVGFKA
;
A
#
# COMPACT_ATOMS: atom_id res chain seq x y z
N MET A 1 -28.77 36.17 58.37
CA MET A 1 -29.85 36.90 57.68
C MET A 1 -29.23 37.68 56.54
N ALA A 2 -29.59 37.31 55.31
CA ALA A 2 -29.12 37.96 54.09
C ALA A 2 -29.88 39.27 53.84
N LEU A 3 -29.18 40.30 53.39
CA LEU A 3 -29.78 41.54 52.90
C LEU A 3 -29.30 41.83 51.46
N LYS A 4 -30.25 41.67 50.55
CA LYS A 4 -30.60 42.52 49.40
C LYS A 4 -29.52 42.82 48.34
N ASN A 5 -29.62 42.04 47.26
CA ASN A 5 -29.94 42.41 45.87
C ASN A 5 -29.45 43.75 45.24
N THR A 6 -29.10 43.59 43.96
CA THR A 6 -29.19 44.50 42.80
C THR A 6 -28.10 45.56 42.56
N SER A 7 -27.30 45.37 41.50
CA SER A 7 -27.27 46.34 40.40
C SER A 7 -26.71 45.69 39.12
N LEU A 8 -27.42 45.96 38.02
CA LEU A 8 -27.25 45.44 36.68
C LEU A 8 -26.15 46.21 35.90
N HIS A 9 -25.74 45.56 34.79
CA HIS A 9 -25.04 46.10 33.63
C HIS A 9 -23.51 46.23 33.69
N PHE A 10 -22.84 45.18 33.21
CA PHE A 10 -21.79 45.41 32.21
C PHE A 10 -21.74 44.26 31.18
N ILE A 11 -22.43 44.49 30.07
CA ILE A 11 -22.08 44.06 28.71
C ILE A 11 -21.96 42.54 28.45
N LYS A 12 -23.02 42.03 27.81
CA LYS A 12 -22.98 40.87 26.93
C LYS A 12 -21.95 41.12 25.82
N PHE A 13 -20.80 40.45 25.87
CA PHE A 13 -19.88 40.34 24.72
C PHE A 13 -19.96 38.93 24.14
N PHE A 14 -21.13 38.59 23.59
CA PHE A 14 -21.27 37.47 22.67
C PHE A 14 -20.90 37.97 21.27
N SER A 15 -19.78 37.52 20.70
CA SER A 15 -19.66 37.31 19.26
C SER A 15 -18.29 36.76 18.89
N ARG A 16 -18.29 35.49 18.48
CA ARG A 16 -17.42 34.93 17.43
C ARG A 16 -15.91 34.90 17.68
N PHE A 17 -15.49 33.86 18.39
CA PHE A 17 -14.26 33.14 18.04
C PHE A 17 -14.71 31.69 17.78
N GLY A 18 -15.03 31.34 16.54
CA GLY A 18 -14.01 30.96 15.58
C GLY A 18 -14.01 29.43 15.53
N GLN A 19 -14.92 28.88 14.75
CA GLN A 19 -15.05 27.45 14.51
C GLN A 19 -13.79 26.92 13.83
N SER A 20 -13.16 25.92 14.42
CA SER A 20 -12.74 24.71 13.70
C SER A 20 -12.45 23.64 14.72
N LEU A 21 -13.51 23.09 15.32
CA LEU A 21 -13.43 21.72 15.81
C LEU A 21 -13.48 20.87 14.55
N CYS A 22 -12.30 20.52 14.03
CA CYS A 22 -12.19 19.39 13.13
C CYS A 22 -12.75 18.20 13.90
N ALA A 23 -14.02 17.89 13.66
CA ALA A 23 -14.58 16.63 14.06
C ALA A 23 -13.78 15.59 13.26
N LYS A 24 -12.75 15.04 13.90
CA LYS A 24 -12.26 13.72 13.52
C LYS A 24 -13.43 12.79 13.78
N HIS A 25 -14.28 12.68 12.77
CA HIS A 25 -15.23 11.60 12.66
C HIS A 25 -14.36 10.34 12.77
N LEU A 26 -14.34 9.71 13.95
CA LEU A 26 -13.99 8.31 14.05
C LEU A 26 -15.12 7.63 13.28
N SER A 27 -14.98 7.61 11.96
CA SER A 27 -15.59 6.59 11.15
C SER A 27 -15.13 5.32 11.82
N SER A 28 -16.02 4.69 12.58
CA SER A 28 -15.92 3.27 12.88
C SER A 28 -16.04 2.58 11.53
N THR A 29 -15.01 2.67 10.70
CA THR A 29 -14.72 1.66 9.73
C THR A 29 -14.48 0.44 10.58
N ARG A 30 -15.55 -0.34 10.76
CA ARG A 30 -15.44 -1.74 11.11
C ARG A 30 -14.41 -2.28 10.12
N ALA A 31 -13.17 -2.40 10.56
CA ALA A 31 -12.20 -3.19 9.84
C ALA A 31 -12.87 -4.55 9.78
N SER A 32 -13.45 -4.88 8.63
CA SER A 32 -13.89 -6.23 8.37
C SER A 32 -12.60 -7.02 8.51
N ILE A 33 -12.43 -7.66 9.66
CA ILE A 33 -11.55 -8.81 9.78
C ILE A 33 -12.17 -9.75 8.75
N THR A 34 -11.66 -9.69 7.52
CA THR A 34 -11.87 -10.74 6.54
C THR A 34 -11.43 -11.97 7.29
N LEU A 35 -12.40 -12.80 7.69
CA LEU A 35 -12.10 -14.12 8.22
C LEU A 35 -11.21 -14.74 7.15
N ALA A 36 -9.92 -14.84 7.45
CA ALA A 36 -8.90 -15.21 6.50
C ALA A 36 -9.22 -16.65 6.09
N THR A 37 -9.97 -16.80 5.00
CA THR A 37 -10.26 -18.11 4.40
C THR A 37 -9.02 -18.65 3.70
N ASP A 38 -8.03 -17.79 3.45
CA ASP A 38 -6.71 -18.16 2.97
C ASP A 38 -5.74 -18.29 4.14
N ASP A 39 -5.13 -19.47 4.25
CA ASP A 39 -4.03 -19.79 5.16
C ASP A 39 -2.73 -19.09 4.72
N LYS A 40 -2.72 -17.77 4.79
CA LYS A 40 -1.60 -16.92 4.36
C LYS A 40 -1.35 -15.79 5.36
N PRO A 41 -0.09 -15.47 5.68
CA PRO A 41 0.24 -14.35 6.56
C PRO A 41 -0.17 -12.99 5.96
N MET A 42 -0.80 -12.15 6.78
CA MET A 42 -1.23 -10.79 6.43
C MET A 42 -0.37 -9.72 7.11
N PHE A 43 0.91 -9.63 6.74
CA PHE A 43 1.81 -8.59 7.23
C PHE A 43 1.83 -7.39 6.27
N PRO A 44 1.83 -6.14 6.77
CA PRO A 44 1.93 -4.97 5.90
C PRO A 44 3.30 -4.93 5.19
N GLY A 45 3.30 -4.54 3.92
CA GLY A 45 4.53 -4.36 3.14
C GLY A 45 5.17 -5.64 2.58
N PHE A 46 4.65 -6.82 2.91
CA PHE A 46 5.19 -8.08 2.39
C PHE A 46 4.12 -9.16 2.27
N SER A 47 4.27 -10.04 1.28
CA SER A 47 3.39 -11.18 1.06
C SER A 47 4.21 -12.46 1.08
N ALA A 48 3.88 -13.37 1.99
CA ALA A 48 4.66 -14.59 2.24
C ALA A 48 3.77 -15.83 2.30
N GLN A 49 4.38 -17.00 2.38
CA GLN A 49 3.75 -18.26 2.78
C GLN A 49 4.31 -18.70 4.13
N TRP A 50 3.55 -19.48 4.89
CA TRP A 50 4.04 -20.08 6.12
C TRP A 50 5.13 -21.13 5.85
N THR A 51 6.06 -21.29 6.79
CA THR A 51 7.05 -22.39 6.81
C THR A 51 7.18 -22.91 8.24
N ASP A 52 7.26 -24.23 8.39
CA ASP A 52 7.43 -24.92 9.68
C ASP A 52 8.91 -25.16 10.02
N LYS A 53 9.79 -24.98 9.03
CA LYS A 53 11.23 -25.25 9.13
C LYS A 53 12.05 -24.01 8.83
N LEU A 54 13.22 -23.94 9.48
CA LEU A 54 14.26 -22.97 9.18
C LEU A 54 15.01 -23.41 7.92
N ASN A 55 14.76 -22.74 6.80
CA ASN A 55 15.46 -22.94 5.54
C ASN A 55 16.07 -21.62 5.09
N PHE A 56 17.38 -21.62 4.82
CA PHE A 56 18.03 -20.48 4.19
C PHE A 56 17.78 -20.48 2.69
N ILE A 57 17.61 -19.28 2.16
CA ILE A 57 17.47 -19.00 0.73
C ILE A 57 18.88 -19.02 0.13
N ASP A 58 19.18 -20.02 -0.72
CA ASP A 58 20.40 -20.03 -1.52
C ASP A 58 20.14 -19.23 -2.82
N PRO A 59 20.85 -18.10 -3.06
CA PRO A 59 20.67 -17.29 -4.26
C PRO A 59 20.83 -18.05 -5.58
N ILE A 60 21.63 -19.12 -5.60
CA ILE A 60 21.91 -19.90 -6.81
C ILE A 60 20.71 -20.79 -7.18
N LEU A 61 20.00 -21.32 -6.18
CA LEU A 61 18.86 -22.22 -6.38
C LEU A 61 17.62 -21.52 -6.92
N TYR A 62 17.54 -20.18 -6.86
CA TYR A 62 16.43 -19.43 -7.45
C TYR A 62 16.48 -19.37 -8.99
N GLY A 63 17.45 -20.04 -9.60
CA GLY A 63 17.64 -20.07 -11.05
C GLY A 63 18.19 -18.74 -11.52
N THR A 64 19.32 -18.77 -12.22
CA THR A 64 19.82 -17.57 -12.89
C THR A 64 18.78 -17.04 -13.86
N ILE A 65 18.59 -15.71 -13.90
CA ILE A 65 17.74 -15.08 -14.91
C ILE A 65 18.21 -15.54 -16.30
N PRO A 66 17.32 -16.11 -17.13
CA PRO A 66 17.72 -16.64 -18.42
C PRO A 66 18.20 -15.51 -19.36
N VAL A 67 19.17 -15.82 -20.20
CA VAL A 67 19.65 -14.90 -21.23
C VAL A 67 18.76 -15.03 -22.45
N TYR A 68 18.04 -13.96 -22.80
CA TYR A 68 17.22 -13.89 -24.00
C TYR A 68 18.09 -13.89 -25.26
N ARG A 69 17.67 -14.65 -26.27
CA ARG A 69 18.41 -14.78 -27.54
C ARG A 69 17.45 -15.03 -28.70
N VAL A 70 17.63 -14.26 -29.77
CA VAL A 70 16.85 -14.37 -31.02
C VAL A 70 17.54 -15.27 -32.04
N LEU A 71 18.86 -15.18 -32.14
CA LEU A 71 19.68 -15.87 -33.14
C LEU A 71 20.55 -16.97 -32.51
N ASP A 72 20.72 -18.09 -33.19
CA ASP A 72 21.74 -19.07 -32.83
C ASP A 72 23.15 -18.61 -33.24
N TYR A 73 24.17 -19.42 -32.93
CA TYR A 73 25.56 -19.13 -33.32
C TYR A 73 25.78 -19.13 -34.85
N GLY A 74 24.91 -19.77 -35.62
CA GLY A 74 24.93 -19.76 -37.08
C GLY A 74 24.18 -18.57 -37.68
N GLY A 75 23.58 -17.70 -36.86
CA GLY A 75 22.77 -16.58 -37.33
C GLY A 75 21.37 -16.98 -37.78
N ASN A 76 20.88 -18.18 -37.44
CA ASN A 76 19.50 -18.59 -37.72
C ASN A 76 18.57 -18.11 -36.60
N ILE A 77 17.34 -17.73 -36.96
CA ILE A 77 16.29 -17.37 -36.01
C ILE A 77 15.85 -18.61 -35.21
N ILE A 78 15.89 -18.51 -33.88
CA ILE A 78 15.49 -19.60 -32.97
C ILE A 78 13.97 -19.68 -32.84
N ASN A 79 13.30 -18.54 -32.74
CA ASN A 79 11.84 -18.44 -32.65
C ASN A 79 11.32 -17.40 -33.64
N SER A 80 10.57 -17.84 -34.65
CA SER A 80 10.07 -16.98 -35.72
C SER A 80 9.08 -15.90 -35.24
N SER A 81 8.40 -16.12 -34.12
CA SER A 81 7.51 -15.10 -33.53
C SER A 81 8.28 -13.93 -32.93
N GLU A 82 9.57 -14.11 -32.66
CA GLU A 82 10.47 -13.13 -32.05
C GLU A 82 11.41 -12.46 -33.08
N ASP A 83 11.24 -12.74 -34.38
CA ASP A 83 12.03 -12.12 -35.44
C ASP A 83 11.66 -10.64 -35.59
N PRO A 84 12.59 -9.70 -35.33
CA PRO A 84 12.31 -8.28 -35.42
C PRO A 84 12.18 -7.77 -36.87
N LYS A 85 12.45 -8.60 -37.89
CA LYS A 85 12.38 -8.26 -39.32
C LYS A 85 13.11 -6.97 -39.65
N VAL A 86 14.30 -6.80 -39.07
CA VAL A 86 15.13 -5.62 -39.31
C VAL A 86 15.57 -5.61 -40.78
N GLY A 87 15.01 -4.67 -41.55
CA GLY A 87 15.39 -4.47 -42.95
C GLY A 87 16.79 -3.86 -43.06
N PHE A 88 17.51 -4.20 -44.12
CA PHE A 88 18.79 -3.58 -44.42
C PHE A 88 18.55 -2.12 -44.84
N LYS A 89 19.13 -1.16 -44.11
CA LYS A 89 19.29 0.21 -44.59
C LYS A 89 20.69 0.33 -45.19
N ALA A 90 20.73 0.51 -46.51
CA ALA A 90 21.93 0.86 -47.26
C ALA A 90 22.30 2.33 -47.05
#